data_AF-A0A699QBB7-F1
#
_entry.id   AF-A0A699QBB7-F1
#
_cell.length_a   1.000
_cell.length_b   1.000
_cell.length_c   1.000
_cell.angle_alpha   90.00
_cell.angle_beta   90.00
_cell.angle_gamma   90.00
#
_symmetry.space_group_name_H-M   'P 1'
#
loop_
_entity.id
_entity.type
_entity.pdbx_description
1 polymer ?
#
loop_
_entity_poly.entity_id
_entity_poly.type
_entity_poly.pdbx_seq_one_letter_code
_entity_poly.pdbx_strand_id
1 'polypeptide(L)'
;MVQKYGIQCYNCKEYGHVARECQKPKRAKDAAYHREKMLLRKQEEVGIQLNAEQADWKDDTDDEYDDQELEAHYMYIAKLQQVSPDVVDSGPIFDKEP
;
A
#
# COMPACT_ATOMS: atom_id res chain seq x y z
N MET A 1 -33.64 -5.03 9.35
CA MET A 1 -32.45 -4.27 9.80
C MET A 1 -31.33 -4.57 8.82
N VAL A 2 -31.18 -3.74 7.76
CA VAL A 2 -30.05 -3.88 6.83
C VAL A 2 -28.86 -3.21 7.51
N GLN A 3 -27.87 -4.02 7.90
CA GLN A 3 -26.58 -3.49 8.32
C GLN A 3 -25.99 -2.76 7.11
N LYS A 4 -26.08 -1.42 7.11
CA LYS A 4 -25.43 -0.56 6.14
C LYS A 4 -23.93 -0.54 6.45
N TYR A 5 -23.22 -1.61 6.12
CA TYR A 5 -21.77 -1.51 5.99
C TYR A 5 -21.54 -0.69 4.72
N GLY A 6 -21.40 0.63 4.89
CA GLY A 6 -20.92 1.49 3.81
C GLY A 6 -19.58 0.96 3.31
N ILE A 7 -19.29 1.16 2.04
CA ILE A 7 -17.96 0.83 1.51
C ILE A 7 -16.97 1.86 2.07
N GLN A 8 -15.75 1.43 2.44
CA GLN A 8 -14.74 2.33 3.01
C GLN A 8 -14.00 3.03 1.87
N CYS A 9 -14.17 4.35 1.82
CA CYS A 9 -13.51 5.23 0.88
C CYS A 9 -11.98 5.06 0.94
N TYR A 10 -11.31 4.63 -0.12
CA TYR A 10 -9.85 4.46 -0.14
C TYR A 10 -9.10 5.79 -0.19
N ASN A 11 -9.75 6.84 -0.71
CA ASN A 11 -9.24 8.20 -0.74
C ASN A 11 -9.24 8.84 0.66
N CYS A 12 -10.39 8.86 1.36
CA CYS A 12 -10.54 9.56 2.65
C CYS A 12 -10.65 8.66 3.89
N LYS A 13 -10.66 7.34 3.72
CA LYS A 13 -10.81 6.31 4.76
C LYS A 13 -12.14 6.34 5.53
N GLU A 14 -13.15 7.06 5.04
CA GLU A 14 -14.51 7.14 5.62
C GLU A 14 -15.47 6.14 4.97
N TYR A 15 -16.48 5.68 5.71
CA TYR A 15 -17.49 4.76 5.19
C TYR A 15 -18.65 5.48 4.49
N GLY A 16 -19.18 4.89 3.42
CA GLY A 16 -20.47 5.26 2.82
C GLY A 16 -20.43 5.65 1.35
N HIS A 17 -19.25 5.83 0.77
CA HIS A 17 -19.05 6.16 -0.64
C HIS A 17 -17.76 5.52 -1.15
N VAL A 18 -17.67 5.35 -2.47
CA VAL A 18 -16.46 4.88 -3.15
C VAL A 18 -15.50 6.03 -3.48
N ALA A 19 -14.22 5.74 -3.63
CA ALA A 19 -13.17 6.72 -3.91
C ALA A 19 -13.50 7.68 -5.07
N ARG A 20 -14.05 7.19 -6.19
CA ARG A 20 -14.48 8.04 -7.32
C ARG A 20 -15.59 9.05 -6.98
N GLU A 21 -16.40 8.76 -5.97
CA GLU A 21 -17.49 9.62 -5.47
C GLU A 21 -17.00 10.53 -4.34
N CYS A 22 -15.73 10.41 -3.92
CA CYS A 22 -15.16 11.20 -2.86
C CYS A 22 -14.96 12.65 -3.32
N GLN A 23 -15.60 13.59 -2.63
CA GLN A 23 -15.43 15.02 -2.90
C GLN A 23 -14.15 15.61 -2.30
N LYS A 24 -13.42 14.83 -1.48
CA LYS A 24 -12.13 15.27 -0.93
C LYS A 24 -11.06 15.20 -2.01
N PRO A 25 -10.02 16.05 -1.95
CA PRO A 25 -8.91 15.99 -2.89
C PRO A 25 -8.34 14.57 -3.00
N LYS A 26 -7.83 14.20 -4.18
CA LYS A 26 -7.12 12.92 -4.37
C LYS A 26 -5.97 12.84 -3.37
N ARG A 27 -5.79 11.67 -2.77
CA ARG A 27 -4.67 11.35 -1.88
C ARG A 27 -3.34 11.61 -2.61
N ALA A 28 -2.34 12.08 -1.88
CA ALA A 28 -1.00 12.25 -2.42
C ALA A 28 -0.43 10.88 -2.86
N LYS A 29 0.25 10.87 -4.01
CA LYS A 29 0.95 9.71 -4.56
C LYS A 29 2.30 9.49 -3.86
N ASP A 30 2.22 9.28 -2.56
CA ASP A 30 3.40 9.02 -1.73
C ASP A 30 3.82 7.54 -1.80
N ALA A 31 4.96 7.21 -1.19
CA ALA A 31 5.46 5.83 -1.17
C ALA A 31 4.49 4.82 -0.54
N ALA A 32 3.56 5.27 0.32
CA ALA A 32 2.56 4.38 0.92
C ALA A 32 1.43 4.09 -0.06
N TYR A 33 0.97 5.09 -0.82
CA TYR A 33 0.02 4.94 -1.92
C TYR A 33 0.47 3.88 -2.91
N HIS A 34 1.71 4.00 -3.42
CA HIS A 34 2.23 3.05 -4.41
C HIS A 34 2.37 1.65 -3.84
N ARG A 35 2.92 1.50 -2.63
CA ARG A 35 3.00 0.18 -1.97
C ARG A 35 1.63 -0.49 -1.80
N GLU A 36 0.60 0.27 -1.42
CA GLU A 36 -0.77 -0.25 -1.26
C GLU A 36 -1.34 -0.70 -2.61
N LYS A 37 -1.16 0.07 -3.69
CA LYS A 37 -1.55 -0.29 -5.07
C LYS A 37 -0.85 -1.57 -5.55
N MET A 38 0.45 -1.71 -5.28
CA MET A 38 1.26 -2.89 -5.55
C MET A 38 0.72 -4.16 -4.90
N LEU A 39 0.35 -4.05 -3.61
CA LEU A 39 -0.16 -5.18 -2.83
C LEU A 39 -1.51 -5.66 -3.37
N LEU A 40 -2.38 -4.76 -3.83
CA LEU A 40 -3.65 -5.11 -4.44
C LEU A 40 -3.46 -5.88 -5.76
N ARG A 41 -2.53 -5.44 -6.63
CA ARG A 41 -2.16 -6.18 -7.85
C ARG A 41 -1.67 -7.59 -7.53
N LYS A 42 -0.77 -7.73 -6.55
CA LYS A 42 -0.24 -9.03 -6.15
C LYS A 42 -1.30 -9.96 -5.56
N GLN A 43 -2.29 -9.42 -4.83
CA GLN A 43 -3.42 -10.19 -4.33
C GLN A 43 -4.23 -10.81 -5.47
N GLU A 44 -4.53 -10.04 -6.50
CA GLU A 44 -5.24 -10.52 -7.68
C GLU A 44 -4.43 -11.58 -8.45
N GLU A 45 -3.11 -11.40 -8.59
CA GLU A 45 -2.21 -12.40 -9.21
C GLU A 45 -2.27 -13.76 -8.49
N VAL A 46 -2.42 -13.77 -7.16
CA VAL A 46 -2.60 -15.00 -6.37
C VAL A 46 -4.07 -15.44 -6.28
N GLY A 47 -4.96 -14.83 -7.04
CA GLY A 47 -6.38 -15.20 -7.14
C GLY A 47 -7.25 -14.70 -5.99
N ILE A 48 -6.78 -13.76 -5.17
CA ILE A 48 -7.58 -13.14 -4.11
C ILE A 48 -8.55 -12.15 -4.75
N GLN A 49 -9.83 -12.30 -4.43
CA GLN A 49 -10.89 -11.43 -4.94
C GLN A 49 -10.87 -10.10 -4.18
N LEU A 50 -10.64 -9.00 -4.91
CA LEU A 50 -10.69 -7.65 -4.38
C LEU A 50 -12.14 -7.22 -4.11
N ASN A 51 -12.33 -6.32 -3.14
CA ASN A 51 -13.63 -5.68 -2.96
C ASN A 51 -13.89 -4.62 -4.03
N ALA A 52 -15.14 -4.17 -4.15
CA ALA A 52 -15.56 -3.22 -5.18
C ALA A 52 -14.73 -1.93 -5.20
N GLU A 53 -14.26 -1.46 -4.05
CA GLU A 53 -13.51 -0.22 -3.97
C GLU A 53 -12.02 -0.37 -4.18
N GLN A 54 -11.45 -1.50 -3.75
CA GLN A 54 -10.09 -1.89 -4.09
C GLN A 54 -9.93 -2.05 -5.61
N ALA A 55 -10.95 -2.62 -6.27
CA ALA A 55 -10.97 -2.79 -7.72
C ALA A 55 -11.08 -1.43 -8.44
N ASP A 56 -12.00 -0.56 -7.99
CA ASP A 56 -12.19 0.80 -8.53
C ASP A 56 -10.90 1.64 -8.40
N TRP A 57 -10.26 1.63 -7.22
CA TRP A 57 -9.03 2.38 -6.99
C TRP A 57 -7.83 1.86 -7.80
N LYS A 58 -7.75 0.55 -8.06
CA LYS A 58 -6.68 -0.02 -8.88
C LYS A 58 -6.76 0.49 -10.33
N ASP A 59 -7.98 0.68 -10.85
CA ASP A 59 -8.28 1.06 -12.23
C ASP A 59 -8.28 2.58 -12.47
N ASP A 60 -7.77 3.37 -11.51
CA ASP A 60 -7.48 4.79 -11.72
C ASP A 60 -6.37 4.93 -12.80
N THR A 61 -6.81 4.97 -14.05
CA THR A 61 -6.05 4.96 -15.33
C THR A 61 -5.30 6.26 -15.64
N ASP A 62 -5.30 7.21 -14.71
CA ASP A 62 -4.77 8.57 -14.89
C ASP A 62 -3.23 8.60 -15.04
N ASP A 63 -2.49 7.56 -14.58
CA ASP A 63 -1.02 7.59 -14.47
C ASP A 63 -0.33 6.20 -14.63
N GLU A 64 -0.69 5.44 -15.66
CA GLU A 64 -0.13 4.09 -15.91
C GLU A 64 1.41 4.05 -16.13
N TYR A 65 2.03 5.13 -16.60
CA TYR A 65 3.45 5.13 -17.01
C TYR A 65 4.44 5.46 -15.88
N ASP A 66 4.09 6.38 -14.97
CA ASP A 66 4.97 6.81 -13.86
C ASP A 66 4.90 5.82 -12.69
N ASP A 67 3.74 5.16 -12.54
CA ASP A 67 3.53 4.16 -11.50
C ASP A 67 4.45 2.94 -11.73
N GLN A 68 4.67 2.47 -12.96
CA GLN A 68 5.39 1.19 -13.20
C GLN A 68 6.87 1.19 -12.76
N GLU A 69 7.62 2.26 -13.04
CA GLU A 69 9.04 2.36 -12.67
C GLU A 69 9.20 2.55 -11.16
N LEU A 70 8.37 3.40 -10.57
CA LEU A 70 8.35 3.68 -9.13
C LEU A 70 7.92 2.45 -8.32
N GLU A 71 6.95 1.70 -8.86
CA GLU A 71 6.46 0.44 -8.33
C GLU A 71 7.56 -0.65 -8.34
N ALA A 72 8.34 -0.74 -9.42
CA ALA A 72 9.49 -1.66 -9.49
C ALA A 72 10.59 -1.28 -8.49
N HIS A 73 10.87 0.01 -8.34
CA HIS A 73 11.84 0.54 -7.38
C HIS A 73 11.44 0.25 -5.93
N TYR A 74 10.19 0.51 -5.54
CA TYR A 74 9.72 0.23 -4.19
C TYR A 74 9.56 -1.28 -3.91
N MET A 75 9.19 -2.08 -4.92
CA MET A 75 9.20 -3.55 -4.80
C MET A 75 10.61 -4.08 -4.56
N TYR A 76 11.63 -3.52 -5.22
CA TYR A 76 13.03 -3.89 -4.96
C TYR A 76 13.44 -3.59 -3.51
N ILE A 77 13.12 -2.39 -3.00
CA ILE A 77 13.39 -2.02 -1.60
C ILE A 77 12.64 -2.93 -0.61
N ALA A 78 11.38 -3.26 -0.87
CA ALA A 78 10.60 -4.15 -0.01
C ALA A 78 11.16 -5.58 0.00
N LYS A 79 11.71 -6.06 -1.12
CA LYS A 79 12.44 -7.34 -1.16
C LYS A 79 13.68 -7.26 -0.26
N LEU A 80 14.48 -6.20 -0.37
CA LEU A 80 15.66 -6.00 0.48
C LEU A 80 15.33 -5.98 1.98
N GLN A 81 14.23 -5.36 2.39
CA GLN A 81 13.77 -5.34 3.79
C GLN A 81 13.33 -6.72 4.31
N GLN A 82 12.78 -7.59 3.44
CA GLN A 82 12.41 -8.96 3.82
C GLN A 82 13.61 -9.89 3.98
N VAL A 83 14.73 -9.62 3.30
CA VAL A 83 15.98 -10.41 3.43
C VAL A 83 16.81 -9.97 4.64
N SER A 84 16.44 -8.90 5.34
CA SER A 84 17.19 -8.42 6.52
C SER A 84 16.28 -8.15 7.72
N PRO A 85 15.86 -9.20 8.46
CA PRO A 85 15.34 -9.05 9.82
C PRO A 85 16.45 -9.09 10.90
N ASP A 86 17.72 -9.32 10.54
CA ASP A 86 18.80 -9.60 11.50
C ASP A 86 19.68 -8.38 11.78
N VAL A 87 19.10 -7.23 12.11
CA VAL A 87 19.83 -6.28 12.97
C VAL A 87 19.52 -6.69 14.41
N VAL A 88 20.19 -7.76 14.83
CA VAL A 88 20.44 -7.98 16.25
C VAL A 88 21.17 -6.75 16.74
N ASP A 89 20.48 -6.02 17.60
CA ASP A 89 21.00 -5.10 18.59
C ASP A 89 22.36 -5.58 19.12
N SER A 90 23.44 -5.09 18.51
CA SER A 90 24.78 -5.22 19.04
C SER A 90 25.26 -3.80 19.32
N GLY A 91 24.67 -3.20 20.36
CA GLY A 91 25.23 -2.04 21.02
C GLY A 91 26.70 -2.29 21.40
N PRO A 92 27.53 -1.23 21.48
CA PRO A 92 28.96 -1.38 21.69
C PRO A 92 29.24 -1.96 23.09
N ILE A 93 29.74 -3.19 23.15
CA ILE A 93 30.30 -3.79 24.37
C ILE A 93 31.64 -3.09 24.62
N PHE A 94 31.64 -2.14 25.55
CA PHE A 94 32.87 -1.58 26.11
C PHE A 94 33.45 -2.59 27.10
N ASP A 95 34.38 -3.43 26.66
CA ASP A 95 35.22 -4.18 27.58
C ASP A 95 36.39 -3.29 28.02
N LYS A 96 36.32 -2.86 29.28
CA LYS A 96 37.44 -2.29 30.04
C LYS A 96 38.45 -3.41 30.30
N GLU A 97 39.66 -3.23 29.78
CA GLU A 97 40.87 -3.98 30.12
C GLU A 97 41.25 -3.74 31.60
N PRO A 98 41.58 -4.79 32.37
CA PRO A 98 42.47 -4.68 33.51
C PRO A 98 43.87 -5.22 33.23
#